data_AF-A0A7V9T148-F1
#
_entry.id   AF-A0A7V9T148-F1
#
_cell.length_a   1.000
_cell.length_b   1.000
_cell.length_c   1.000
_cell.angle_alpha   90.00
_cell.angle_beta   90.00
_cell.angle_gamma   90.00
#
_symmetry.space_group_name_H-M   'P 1'
#
loop_
_entity.id
_entity.type
_entity.pdbx_description
1 polymer ?
#
loop_
_entity_poly.entity_id
_entity_poly.type
_entity_poly.pdbx_seq_one_letter_code
_entity_poly.pdbx_strand_id
1 'polypeptide(L)'
;MNFVIDAEACVACLACVRTCPTDAIAVAGEAPLLQVVDELCIRCGECYAACPHAAVRVGGEIGRALTVATQGDGVLILSPEAAAHFYPATPEQVINACYQAGFRIVSRGVIGDELVAAEYLRLWETEGWGTMIRSTDPVVVDTVRARYPELIPYLAPIAVPAAAEARYLRARQGADLRVVYAGVTAARGPELDAAITFGDLEELLRARGVSILSQPTYFHRVPEERRRHLSAAGGLPLALLEEFRRTNGRFRVIRGLGGLAGLARAVAVDRIDLGFVDALSYEGTLDHPLAGPKDELYWRRALLASTEPPRSRYPVVDSAVVASVGAVFAFRSPPLQPDAAAVGSILDAIGLGPNGRPWDCGACGFATCQRFAEIAALGRATLRQCTPYQERRAEEAQMAAAVDILTGLSTYRVLRDRLASEVERCKRSSEHFAVLFLDLDRFKQVNDTYGHEAGNDILRGVAAEVRHAVRASDVAARYGGDEFVVILTRTDVAGASRVAEALRAGIEGVGRRLGYPAGMITVSVGIAEFDPKTGSESDLLVTADRALYRAKASGRNLVA
;
A
#
# COMPACT_ATOMS: atom_id res chain seq x y z
N MET A 1 -14.17 -9.28 14.47
CA MET A 1 -13.43 -9.03 13.20
C MET A 1 -11.98 -8.70 13.46
N ASN A 2 -11.07 -9.35 12.74
CA ASN A 2 -9.62 -9.18 12.74
C ASN A 2 -9.17 -9.01 11.29
N PHE A 3 -8.23 -8.11 11.05
CA PHE A 3 -7.56 -7.99 9.76
C PHE A 3 -6.22 -8.72 9.85
N VAL A 4 -5.94 -9.56 8.86
CA VAL A 4 -4.71 -10.35 8.78
C VAL A 4 -4.13 -10.19 7.39
N ILE A 5 -2.81 -10.08 7.29
CA ILE A 5 -2.11 -10.08 6.00
C ILE A 5 -1.62 -11.50 5.75
N ASP A 6 -2.09 -12.10 4.68
CA ASP A 6 -1.61 -13.38 4.20
C ASP A 6 -0.23 -13.21 3.54
N ALA A 7 0.79 -13.79 4.15
CA ALA A 7 2.17 -13.68 3.69
C ALA A 7 2.40 -14.36 2.33
N GLU A 8 1.62 -15.40 1.98
CA GLU A 8 1.77 -16.11 0.71
C GLU A 8 1.19 -15.31 -0.47
N ALA A 9 0.11 -14.56 -0.22
CA ALA A 9 -0.51 -13.69 -1.22
C ALA A 9 0.12 -12.29 -1.29
N CYS A 10 0.83 -11.85 -0.24
CA CYS A 10 1.35 -10.49 -0.16
C CYS A 10 2.63 -10.32 -1.00
N VAL A 11 2.56 -9.47 -2.03
CA VAL A 11 3.75 -9.07 -2.82
C VAL A 11 4.50 -7.86 -2.22
N ALA A 12 4.10 -7.44 -1.02
CA ALA A 12 4.67 -6.32 -0.28
C ALA A 12 4.75 -4.99 -1.09
N CYS A 13 3.69 -4.64 -1.84
CA CYS A 13 3.57 -3.37 -2.57
C CYS A 13 3.32 -2.14 -1.67
N LEU A 14 3.12 -2.36 -0.37
CA LEU A 14 2.97 -1.35 0.69
C LEU A 14 1.74 -0.44 0.56
N ALA A 15 0.75 -0.79 -0.27
CA ALA A 15 -0.49 -0.03 -0.40
C ALA A 15 -1.26 0.08 0.93
N CYS A 16 -1.33 -1.02 1.69
CA CYS A 16 -1.93 -1.05 3.03
C CYS A 16 -1.21 -0.13 4.02
N VAL A 17 0.12 0.00 3.93
CA VAL A 17 0.92 0.90 4.78
C VAL A 17 0.61 2.35 4.46
N ARG A 18 0.58 2.72 3.16
CA ARG A 18 0.31 4.09 2.70
C ARG A 18 -1.08 4.60 3.09
N THR A 19 -2.07 3.72 3.14
CA THR A 19 -3.47 4.12 3.38
C THR A 19 -3.90 4.03 4.84
N CYS A 20 -3.11 3.38 5.71
CA CYS A 20 -3.54 3.12 7.08
C CYS A 20 -3.58 4.43 7.89
N PRO A 21 -4.75 4.87 8.39
CA PRO A 21 -4.86 6.16 9.07
C PRO A 21 -4.19 6.18 10.45
N THR A 22 -3.92 5.01 11.03
CA THR A 22 -3.33 4.84 12.36
C THR A 22 -1.97 4.16 12.36
N ASP A 23 -1.35 4.01 11.18
CA ASP A 23 -0.02 3.40 11.04
C ASP A 23 0.04 1.99 11.65
N ALA A 24 -1.07 1.25 11.61
CA ALA A 24 -1.24 -0.03 12.26
C ALA A 24 -0.67 -1.22 11.47
N ILE A 25 0.15 -0.98 10.45
CA ILE A 25 0.79 -2.03 9.65
C ILE A 25 2.29 -2.00 9.96
N ALA A 26 2.78 -3.05 10.61
CA ALA A 26 4.20 -3.28 10.81
C ALA A 26 4.86 -3.78 9.52
N VAL A 27 6.12 -3.43 9.35
CA VAL A 27 6.99 -3.74 8.21
C VAL A 27 8.28 -4.32 8.77
N ALA A 28 8.56 -5.60 8.51
CA ALA A 28 9.73 -6.30 9.03
C ALA A 28 10.63 -6.83 7.90
N GLY A 29 11.94 -6.56 8.00
CA GLY A 29 12.96 -7.05 7.06
C GLY A 29 13.07 -6.27 5.74
N GLU A 30 14.08 -6.62 4.94
CA GLU A 30 14.36 -5.96 3.64
C GLU A 30 13.43 -6.42 2.51
N ALA A 31 13.01 -7.69 2.55
CA ALA A 31 11.85 -8.22 1.84
C ALA A 31 10.66 -8.14 2.81
N PRO A 32 9.85 -7.06 2.76
CA PRO A 32 9.07 -6.67 3.92
C PRO A 32 7.93 -7.64 4.15
N LEU A 33 7.97 -8.33 5.29
CA LEU A 33 6.83 -9.03 5.86
C LEU A 33 5.93 -8.00 6.53
N LEU A 34 4.65 -8.03 6.16
CA LEU A 34 3.66 -7.06 6.64
C LEU A 34 2.74 -7.73 7.64
N GLN A 35 2.45 -7.04 8.76
CA GLN A 35 1.56 -7.54 9.79
C GLN A 35 0.68 -6.42 10.35
N VAL A 36 -0.59 -6.71 10.62
CA VAL A 36 -1.48 -5.79 11.34
C VAL A 36 -1.12 -5.80 12.83
N VAL A 37 -0.89 -4.62 13.40
CA VAL A 37 -0.74 -4.39 14.84
C VAL A 37 -2.13 -4.16 15.44
N ASP A 38 -2.71 -5.17 16.07
CA ASP A 38 -4.13 -5.15 16.48
C ASP A 38 -4.43 -4.02 17.49
N GLU A 39 -3.47 -3.70 18.37
CA GLU A 39 -3.60 -2.65 19.39
C GLU A 39 -3.72 -1.24 18.79
N LEU A 40 -3.32 -1.05 17.54
CA LEU A 40 -3.40 0.22 16.81
C LEU A 40 -4.46 0.21 15.71
N CYS A 41 -4.90 -0.98 15.31
CA CYS A 41 -5.90 -1.14 14.28
C CYS A 41 -7.25 -0.60 14.77
N ILE A 42 -7.77 0.40 14.06
CA ILE A 42 -9.12 0.95 14.28
C ILE A 42 -10.18 0.23 13.46
N ARG A 43 -9.79 -0.85 12.75
CA ARG A 43 -10.66 -1.74 11.98
C ARG A 43 -11.47 -1.05 10.87
N CYS A 44 -10.97 0.07 10.34
CA CYS A 44 -11.60 0.82 9.26
C CYS A 44 -11.66 0.04 7.93
N GLY A 45 -10.74 -0.89 7.69
CA GLY A 45 -10.70 -1.68 6.46
C GLY A 45 -10.10 -0.97 5.24
N GLU A 46 -9.52 0.22 5.38
CA GLU A 46 -8.81 0.89 4.27
C GLU A 46 -7.71 0.01 3.67
N CYS A 47 -6.97 -0.71 4.51
CA CYS A 47 -5.95 -1.65 4.07
C CYS A 47 -6.52 -2.81 3.23
N TYR A 48 -7.75 -3.24 3.52
CA TYR A 48 -8.46 -4.27 2.77
C TYR A 48 -8.82 -3.77 1.37
N ALA A 49 -9.47 -2.60 1.28
CA ALA A 49 -9.83 -2.00 -0.01
C ALA A 49 -8.61 -1.61 -0.85
N ALA A 50 -7.51 -1.19 -0.22
CA ALA A 50 -6.30 -0.77 -0.93
C ALA A 50 -5.42 -1.94 -1.42
N CYS A 51 -5.73 -3.19 -1.06
CA CYS A 51 -4.91 -4.34 -1.44
C CYS A 51 -5.33 -4.91 -2.81
N PRO A 52 -4.56 -4.71 -3.89
CA PRO A 52 -4.93 -5.23 -5.20
C PRO A 52 -4.70 -6.75 -5.36
N HIS A 53 -4.07 -7.38 -4.36
CA HIS A 53 -3.72 -8.81 -4.39
C HIS A 53 -4.61 -9.66 -3.48
N ALA A 54 -5.66 -9.07 -2.88
CA ALA A 54 -6.52 -9.75 -1.90
C ALA A 54 -5.75 -10.41 -0.72
N ALA A 55 -4.54 -9.91 -0.42
CA ALA A 55 -3.69 -10.43 0.64
C ALA A 55 -4.13 -9.99 2.03
N VAL A 56 -4.84 -8.87 2.14
CA VAL A 56 -5.49 -8.46 3.40
C VAL A 56 -6.80 -9.22 3.52
N ARG A 57 -6.88 -10.13 4.49
CA ARG A 57 -8.08 -10.90 4.82
C ARG A 57 -8.75 -10.32 6.05
N VAL A 58 -10.07 -10.44 6.10
CA VAL A 58 -10.87 -10.11 7.27
C VAL A 58 -11.64 -11.34 7.73
N GLY A 59 -11.68 -11.57 9.03
CA GLY A 59 -12.44 -12.68 9.61
C GLY A 59 -12.93 -12.36 11.02
N GLY A 60 -14.06 -12.92 11.39
CA GLY A 60 -14.66 -12.82 12.71
C GLY A 60 -14.42 -14.04 13.58
N GLU A 61 -15.22 -14.16 14.63
CA GLU A 61 -15.17 -15.29 15.57
C GLU A 61 -16.11 -16.43 15.12
N ILE A 62 -15.93 -16.93 13.88
CA ILE A 62 -16.85 -17.89 13.26
C ILE A 62 -17.06 -19.16 14.10
N GLY A 63 -16.01 -19.70 14.72
CA GLY A 63 -16.11 -20.88 15.58
C GLY A 63 -17.00 -20.66 16.81
N ARG A 64 -16.93 -19.47 17.43
CA ARG A 64 -17.81 -19.10 18.55
C ARG A 64 -19.25 -18.90 18.07
N ALA A 65 -19.45 -18.24 16.92
CA ALA A 65 -20.78 -18.07 16.33
C ALA A 65 -21.43 -19.42 15.97
N LEU A 66 -20.68 -20.35 15.38
CA LEU A 66 -21.15 -21.70 15.05
C LEU A 66 -21.54 -22.49 16.31
N THR A 67 -20.77 -22.32 17.40
CA THR A 67 -21.10 -22.93 18.70
C THR A 67 -22.44 -22.42 19.22
N VAL A 68 -22.66 -21.10 19.17
CA VAL A 68 -23.94 -20.49 19.59
C VAL A 68 -25.10 -20.99 18.72
N ALA A 69 -24.95 -21.02 17.40
CA ALA A 69 -25.98 -21.51 16.48
C ALA A 69 -26.30 -23.00 16.71
N THR A 70 -25.29 -23.83 16.96
CA THR A 70 -25.47 -25.28 17.17
C THR A 70 -26.23 -25.59 18.46
N GLN A 71 -26.08 -24.77 19.50
CA GLN A 71 -26.78 -24.97 20.77
C GLN A 71 -28.26 -24.57 20.72
N GLY A 72 -28.68 -23.81 19.69
CA GLY A 72 -30.10 -23.63 19.37
C GLY A 72 -30.85 -22.57 20.18
N ASP A 73 -30.19 -21.86 21.12
CA ASP A 73 -30.81 -20.92 22.05
C ASP A 73 -30.30 -19.47 21.93
N GLY A 74 -29.31 -19.24 21.07
CA GLY A 74 -28.66 -17.94 20.89
C GLY A 74 -29.39 -16.97 19.98
N VAL A 75 -28.92 -15.72 19.98
CA VAL A 75 -29.42 -14.62 19.17
C VAL A 75 -28.40 -14.26 18.09
N LEU A 76 -28.90 -13.94 16.90
CA LEU A 76 -28.16 -13.22 15.87
C LEU A 76 -28.72 -11.80 15.73
N ILE A 77 -27.88 -10.79 15.96
CA ILE A 77 -28.14 -9.40 15.57
C ILE A 77 -27.51 -9.22 14.18
N LEU A 78 -28.35 -9.13 13.17
CA LEU A 78 -27.95 -8.91 11.78
C LEU A 78 -28.04 -7.43 11.45
N SER A 79 -26.90 -6.83 11.06
CA SER A 79 -26.87 -5.40 10.76
C SER A 79 -27.63 -5.07 9.46
N PRO A 80 -28.12 -3.84 9.27
CA PRO A 80 -28.97 -3.47 8.14
C PRO A 80 -28.32 -3.70 6.77
N GLU A 81 -26.98 -3.63 6.69
CA GLU A 81 -26.22 -3.79 5.45
C GLU A 81 -26.36 -5.19 4.84
N ALA A 82 -26.86 -6.16 5.59
CA ALA A 82 -27.15 -7.51 5.11
C ALA A 82 -28.09 -7.49 3.88
N ALA A 83 -29.02 -6.54 3.81
CA ALA A 83 -29.93 -6.43 2.66
C ALA A 83 -29.19 -6.16 1.34
N ALA A 84 -28.09 -5.41 1.38
CA ALA A 84 -27.26 -5.16 0.22
C ALA A 84 -26.27 -6.31 -0.03
N HIS A 85 -25.67 -6.86 1.03
CA HIS A 85 -24.67 -7.93 0.91
C HIS A 85 -25.25 -9.22 0.32
N PHE A 86 -26.43 -9.63 0.77
CA PHE A 86 -27.05 -10.90 0.36
C PHE A 86 -27.94 -10.77 -0.88
N TYR A 87 -27.99 -9.61 -1.53
CA TYR A 87 -28.73 -9.44 -2.78
C TYR A 87 -28.25 -10.48 -3.82
N PRO A 88 -29.15 -11.19 -4.54
CA PRO A 88 -30.58 -10.91 -4.71
C PRO A 88 -31.54 -11.56 -3.69
N ALA A 89 -31.05 -12.17 -2.61
CA ALA A 89 -31.92 -12.73 -1.58
C ALA A 89 -32.75 -11.65 -0.88
N THR A 90 -34.01 -11.96 -0.56
CA THR A 90 -34.85 -11.05 0.23
C THR A 90 -34.44 -11.08 1.71
N PRO A 91 -34.72 -10.01 2.49
CA PRO A 91 -34.47 -10.02 3.94
C PRO A 91 -35.11 -11.22 4.66
N GLU A 92 -36.30 -11.65 4.21
CA GLU A 92 -37.00 -12.82 4.71
C GLU A 92 -36.20 -14.10 4.49
N GLN A 93 -35.63 -14.28 3.30
CA GLN A 93 -34.81 -15.45 2.99
C GLN A 93 -33.57 -15.52 3.86
N VAL A 94 -32.86 -14.40 4.04
CA VAL A 94 -31.67 -14.33 4.90
C VAL A 94 -32.03 -14.66 6.35
N ILE A 95 -33.12 -14.10 6.86
CA ILE A 95 -33.58 -14.33 8.23
C ILE A 95 -34.02 -15.79 8.44
N ASN A 96 -34.77 -16.35 7.49
CA ASN A 96 -35.18 -17.76 7.52
C ASN A 96 -33.96 -18.69 7.52
N ALA A 97 -32.93 -18.40 6.72
CA ALA A 97 -31.69 -19.16 6.71
C ALA A 97 -30.98 -19.12 8.07
N CYS A 98 -30.95 -17.96 8.72
CA CYS A 98 -30.37 -17.82 10.05
C CYS A 98 -31.14 -18.62 11.10
N TYR A 99 -32.48 -18.65 11.03
CA TYR A 99 -33.29 -19.53 11.88
C TYR A 99 -32.98 -21.01 11.62
N GLN A 100 -32.93 -21.45 10.36
CA GLN A 100 -32.61 -22.83 10.00
C GLN A 100 -31.20 -23.24 10.45
N ALA A 101 -30.26 -22.29 10.44
CA ALA A 101 -28.91 -22.52 10.94
C ALA A 101 -28.84 -22.75 12.45
N GLY A 102 -29.87 -22.38 13.21
CA GLY A 102 -30.02 -22.70 14.63
C GLY A 102 -30.09 -21.49 15.56
N PHE A 103 -30.11 -20.26 15.06
CA PHE A 103 -30.35 -19.10 15.92
C PHE A 103 -31.81 -19.08 16.39
N ARG A 104 -32.04 -18.94 17.71
CA ARG A 104 -33.39 -18.86 18.28
C ARG A 104 -34.04 -17.52 18.02
N ILE A 105 -33.27 -16.44 17.99
CA ILE A 105 -33.77 -15.10 17.69
C ILE A 105 -32.88 -14.50 16.62
N VAL A 106 -33.49 -13.90 15.60
CA VAL A 106 -32.78 -13.14 14.57
C VAL A 106 -33.37 -11.74 14.56
N SER A 107 -32.56 -10.75 14.95
CA SER A 107 -32.91 -9.34 14.94
C SER A 107 -32.25 -8.61 13.79
N ARG A 108 -32.88 -7.54 13.30
CA ARG A 108 -32.37 -6.64 12.24
C ARG A 108 -31.64 -5.41 12.80
N GLY A 109 -31.27 -5.40 14.08
CA GLY A 109 -30.58 -4.26 14.71
C GLY A 109 -31.48 -3.07 15.06
N VAL A 110 -32.80 -3.17 14.79
CA VAL A 110 -33.75 -2.06 14.95
C VAL A 110 -33.90 -1.65 16.41
N ILE A 111 -33.93 -2.62 17.32
CA ILE A 111 -34.10 -2.35 18.76
C ILE A 111 -32.91 -1.53 19.27
N GLY A 112 -31.68 -1.90 18.88
CA GLY A 112 -30.48 -1.15 19.23
C GLY A 112 -30.49 0.28 18.71
N ASP A 113 -30.90 0.47 17.45
CA ASP A 113 -31.01 1.79 16.84
C ASP A 113 -32.01 2.68 17.59
N GLU A 114 -33.16 2.13 18.00
CA GLU A 114 -34.20 2.86 18.72
C GLU A 114 -33.78 3.23 20.15
N LEU A 115 -33.13 2.31 20.86
CA LEU A 115 -32.56 2.56 22.19
C LEU A 115 -31.55 3.71 22.18
N VAL A 116 -30.63 3.68 21.22
CA VAL A 116 -29.59 4.69 21.07
C VAL A 116 -30.18 6.03 20.61
N ALA A 117 -31.15 6.01 19.69
CA ALA A 117 -31.81 7.23 19.24
C ALA A 117 -32.59 7.92 20.38
N ALA A 118 -33.29 7.15 21.22
CA ALA A 118 -33.97 7.69 22.40
C ALA A 118 -32.98 8.38 23.36
N GLU A 119 -31.79 7.78 23.55
CA GLU A 119 -30.76 8.36 24.41
C GLU A 119 -30.16 9.64 23.82
N TYR A 120 -29.88 9.69 22.52
CA TYR A 120 -29.44 10.93 21.87
C TYR A 120 -30.47 12.05 22.02
N LEU A 121 -31.76 11.77 21.88
CA LEU A 121 -32.83 12.75 22.11
C LEU A 121 -32.82 13.25 23.55
N ARG A 122 -32.71 12.33 24.52
CA ARG A 122 -32.63 12.68 25.94
C ARG A 122 -31.43 13.58 26.23
N LEU A 123 -30.27 13.28 25.65
CA LEU A 123 -29.06 14.11 25.80
C LEU A 123 -29.22 15.47 25.10
N TRP A 124 -29.84 15.51 23.92
CA TRP A 124 -30.10 16.74 23.17
C TRP A 124 -31.03 17.71 23.91
N GLU A 125 -32.03 17.18 24.61
CA GLU A 125 -32.96 17.96 25.45
C GLU A 125 -32.31 18.45 26.75
N THR A 126 -31.18 17.87 27.17
CA THR A 126 -30.49 18.26 28.40
C THR A 126 -29.70 19.56 28.19
N GLU A 127 -29.96 20.59 29.00
CA GLU A 127 -29.23 21.86 28.93
C GLU A 127 -27.73 21.69 29.26
N GLY A 128 -26.89 22.52 28.63
CA GLY A 128 -25.47 22.65 29.01
C GLY A 128 -24.49 21.63 28.43
N TRP A 129 -24.91 20.76 27.50
CA TRP A 129 -24.02 19.76 26.88
C TRP A 129 -22.87 20.33 26.03
N GLY A 130 -23.03 21.53 25.47
CA GLY A 130 -22.05 22.12 24.55
C GLY A 130 -21.82 21.25 23.31
N THR A 131 -20.56 20.92 23.02
CA THR A 131 -20.19 20.03 21.91
C THR A 131 -20.42 18.56 22.26
N MET A 132 -21.18 17.84 21.43
CA MET A 132 -21.44 16.40 21.56
C MET A 132 -21.16 15.69 20.24
N ILE A 133 -20.25 14.72 20.26
CA ILE A 133 -19.83 13.95 19.07
C ILE A 133 -20.53 12.60 19.08
N ARG A 134 -21.17 12.23 17.97
CA ARG A 134 -21.78 10.91 17.79
C ARG A 134 -20.76 9.79 18.02
N SER A 135 -21.12 8.81 18.86
CA SER A 135 -20.26 7.71 19.29
C SER A 135 -20.64 6.33 18.71
N THR A 136 -21.69 6.25 17.89
CA THR A 136 -22.20 4.97 17.37
C THR A 136 -21.36 4.38 16.25
N ASP A 137 -20.40 5.14 15.73
CA ASP A 137 -19.41 4.66 14.77
C ASP A 137 -18.14 4.24 15.54
N PRO A 138 -17.87 2.93 15.70
CA PRO A 138 -16.72 2.46 16.46
C PRO A 138 -15.38 2.87 15.83
N VAL A 139 -15.32 3.08 14.50
CA VAL A 139 -14.08 3.50 13.83
C VAL A 139 -13.76 4.95 14.19
N VAL A 140 -14.77 5.83 14.28
CA VAL A 140 -14.60 7.21 14.77
C VAL A 140 -14.14 7.20 16.23
N VAL A 141 -14.81 6.44 17.10
CA VAL A 141 -14.45 6.34 18.52
C VAL A 141 -13.02 5.83 18.69
N ASP A 142 -12.63 4.76 17.98
CA ASP A 142 -11.27 4.22 18.08
C ASP A 142 -10.23 5.16 17.48
N THR A 143 -10.56 5.93 16.45
CA THR A 143 -9.68 6.98 15.92
C THR A 143 -9.48 8.10 16.93
N VAL A 144 -10.56 8.57 17.56
CA VAL A 144 -10.50 9.56 18.65
C VAL A 144 -9.60 9.06 19.77
N ARG A 145 -9.83 7.82 20.23
CA ARG A 145 -9.02 7.23 21.31
C ARG A 145 -7.55 7.04 20.95
N ALA A 146 -7.24 6.81 19.67
CA ALA A 146 -5.86 6.56 19.20
C ALA A 146 -5.09 7.84 18.81
N ARG A 147 -5.79 8.86 18.29
CA ARG A 147 -5.14 10.02 17.63
C ARG A 147 -5.56 11.38 18.17
N TYR A 148 -6.75 11.47 18.78
CA TYR A 148 -7.32 12.72 19.28
C TYR A 148 -7.91 12.52 20.69
N PRO A 149 -7.13 12.03 21.67
CA PRO A 149 -7.64 11.72 23.01
C PRO A 149 -8.31 12.91 23.70
N GLU A 150 -7.97 14.15 23.33
CA GLU A 150 -8.62 15.39 23.75
C GLU A 150 -10.11 15.47 23.37
N LEU A 151 -10.56 14.71 22.37
CA LEU A 151 -11.97 14.63 21.96
C LEU A 151 -12.78 13.61 22.78
N ILE A 152 -12.14 12.74 23.58
CA ILE A 152 -12.82 11.70 24.37
C ILE A 152 -13.94 12.28 25.26
N PRO A 153 -13.76 13.39 26.00
CA PRO A 153 -14.80 13.97 26.84
C PRO A 153 -16.04 14.45 26.07
N TYR A 154 -15.91 14.65 24.76
CA TYR A 154 -16.97 15.15 23.89
C TYR A 154 -17.69 14.03 23.13
N LEU A 155 -17.20 12.79 23.20
CA LEU A 155 -17.94 11.64 22.68
C LEU A 155 -19.21 11.44 23.49
N ALA A 156 -20.36 11.34 22.81
CA ALA A 156 -21.62 10.98 23.45
C ALA A 156 -21.42 9.65 24.20
N PRO A 157 -21.73 9.55 25.50
CA PRO A 157 -21.47 8.37 26.33
C PRO A 157 -22.51 7.27 26.06
N ILE A 158 -22.73 6.96 24.79
CA ILE A 158 -23.72 6.03 24.29
C ILE A 158 -22.98 4.88 23.60
N ALA A 159 -23.40 3.66 23.89
CA ALA A 159 -22.89 2.45 23.27
C ALA A 159 -23.29 2.34 21.80
N VAL A 160 -22.59 1.49 21.06
CA VAL A 160 -23.02 1.14 19.69
C VAL A 160 -24.37 0.39 19.72
N PRO A 161 -25.23 0.52 18.68
CA PRO A 161 -26.55 -0.11 18.65
C PRO A 161 -26.55 -1.61 19.00
N ALA A 162 -25.60 -2.37 18.46
CA ALA A 162 -25.49 -3.81 18.74
C ALA A 162 -25.26 -4.14 20.22
N ALA A 163 -24.47 -3.32 20.93
CA ALA A 163 -24.21 -3.51 22.35
C ALA A 163 -25.43 -3.11 23.21
N ALA A 164 -26.10 -1.99 22.87
CA ALA A 164 -27.34 -1.59 23.51
C ALA A 164 -28.44 -2.65 23.35
N GLU A 165 -28.58 -3.21 22.15
CA GLU A 165 -29.53 -4.28 21.87
C GLU A 165 -29.21 -5.58 22.61
N ALA A 166 -27.95 -6.00 22.64
CA ALA A 166 -27.53 -7.18 23.39
C ALA A 166 -27.89 -7.07 24.88
N ARG A 167 -27.65 -5.89 25.50
CA ARG A 167 -28.03 -5.62 26.89
C ARG A 167 -29.54 -5.66 27.10
N TYR A 168 -30.32 -5.09 26.17
CA TYR A 168 -31.77 -5.13 26.21
C TYR A 168 -32.32 -6.55 26.11
N LEU A 169 -31.81 -7.35 25.17
CA LEU A 169 -32.24 -8.72 24.99
C LEU A 169 -31.91 -9.59 26.21
N ARG A 170 -30.75 -9.38 26.85
CA ARG A 170 -30.41 -10.04 28.12
C ARG A 170 -31.30 -9.60 29.27
N ALA A 171 -31.65 -8.31 29.36
CA ALA A 171 -32.58 -7.82 30.38
C ALA A 171 -33.99 -8.42 30.21
N ARG A 172 -34.41 -8.69 28.97
CA ARG A 172 -35.74 -9.23 28.65
C ARG A 172 -35.83 -10.76 28.70
N GLN A 173 -34.81 -11.46 28.22
CA GLN A 173 -34.82 -12.91 27.99
C GLN A 173 -33.93 -13.70 28.96
N GLY A 174 -33.12 -13.02 29.79
CA GLY A 174 -32.20 -13.63 30.76
C GLY A 174 -30.73 -13.31 30.50
N ALA A 175 -29.94 -13.22 31.57
CA ALA A 175 -28.54 -12.78 31.53
C ALA A 175 -27.62 -13.72 30.74
N ASP A 176 -27.91 -15.01 30.71
CA ASP A 176 -27.11 -16.04 30.03
C ASP A 176 -27.34 -16.10 28.51
N LEU A 177 -28.15 -15.18 27.97
CA LEU A 177 -28.43 -15.10 26.54
C LEU A 177 -27.16 -14.81 25.76
N ARG A 178 -26.83 -15.72 24.83
CA ARG A 178 -25.69 -15.57 23.93
C ARG A 178 -26.05 -14.81 22.68
N VAL A 179 -25.24 -13.81 22.36
CA VAL A 179 -25.52 -12.85 21.30
C VAL A 179 -24.37 -12.83 20.30
N VAL A 180 -24.68 -13.16 19.05
CA VAL A 180 -23.78 -13.03 17.91
C VAL A 180 -24.18 -11.78 17.12
N TYR A 181 -23.21 -10.97 16.74
CA TYR A 181 -23.39 -9.86 15.80
C TYR A 181 -22.81 -10.24 14.43
N ALA A 182 -23.56 -9.99 13.36
CA ALA A 182 -23.08 -10.10 11.99
C ALA A 182 -23.23 -8.76 11.27
N GLY A 183 -22.12 -8.23 10.72
CA GLY A 183 -22.12 -6.95 10.03
C GLY A 183 -20.81 -6.63 9.30
N VAL A 184 -20.64 -5.36 8.94
CA VAL A 184 -19.39 -4.85 8.32
C VAL A 184 -18.54 -4.01 9.27
N THR A 185 -19.10 -3.55 10.39
CA THR A 185 -18.32 -2.81 11.41
C THR A 185 -17.81 -3.79 12.46
N ALA A 186 -16.61 -3.53 12.97
CA ALA A 186 -16.01 -4.34 14.02
C ALA A 186 -16.61 -4.05 15.40
N ALA A 187 -17.94 -4.15 15.54
CA ALA A 187 -18.61 -4.06 16.83
C ALA A 187 -17.97 -5.09 17.78
N ARG A 188 -17.30 -4.58 18.82
CA ARG A 188 -16.70 -5.37 19.89
C ARG A 188 -17.16 -4.82 21.22
N GLY A 189 -17.30 -5.72 22.16
CA GLY A 189 -17.63 -5.40 23.54
C GLY A 189 -17.92 -6.67 24.30
N PRO A 190 -17.83 -6.64 25.64
CA PRO A 190 -18.20 -7.76 26.50
C PRO A 190 -19.68 -8.17 26.33
N GLU A 191 -20.50 -7.34 25.69
CA GLU A 191 -21.89 -7.62 25.40
C GLU A 191 -22.10 -8.66 24.30
N LEU A 192 -21.11 -8.88 23.43
CA LEU A 192 -21.22 -9.78 22.28
C LEU A 192 -20.40 -11.04 22.51
N ASP A 193 -21.02 -12.21 22.37
CA ASP A 193 -20.36 -13.51 22.48
C ASP A 193 -19.53 -13.85 21.23
N ALA A 194 -19.90 -13.29 20.08
CA ALA A 194 -19.10 -13.35 18.86
C ALA A 194 -19.46 -12.18 17.93
N ALA A 195 -18.47 -11.65 17.23
CA ALA A 195 -18.68 -10.70 16.13
C ALA A 195 -18.09 -11.24 14.83
N ILE A 196 -18.96 -11.44 13.84
CA ILE A 196 -18.65 -12.05 12.54
C ILE A 196 -18.93 -11.10 11.37
N THR A 197 -18.21 -11.28 10.27
CA THR A 197 -18.50 -10.63 8.99
C THR A 197 -19.68 -11.31 8.29
N PHE A 198 -20.20 -10.71 7.22
CA PHE A 198 -21.18 -11.41 6.40
C PHE A 198 -20.60 -12.62 5.64
N GLY A 199 -19.34 -12.57 5.22
CA GLY A 199 -18.66 -13.73 4.63
C GLY A 199 -18.51 -14.89 5.61
N ASP A 200 -18.21 -14.59 6.89
CA ASP A 200 -18.23 -15.61 7.96
C ASP A 200 -19.64 -16.19 8.16
N LEU A 201 -20.69 -15.36 8.03
CA LEU A 201 -22.08 -15.83 8.13
C LEU A 201 -22.42 -16.76 6.95
N GLU A 202 -22.01 -16.45 5.73
CA GLU A 202 -22.17 -17.34 4.58
C GLU A 202 -21.48 -18.69 4.80
N GLU A 203 -20.26 -18.67 5.33
CA GLU A 203 -19.51 -19.88 5.67
C GLU A 203 -20.21 -20.68 6.77
N LEU A 204 -20.72 -20.01 7.81
CA LEU A 204 -21.51 -20.65 8.87
C LEU A 204 -22.77 -21.32 8.30
N LEU A 205 -23.53 -20.63 7.45
CA LEU A 205 -24.73 -21.18 6.82
C LEU A 205 -24.38 -22.41 5.96
N ARG A 206 -23.29 -22.34 5.19
CA ARG A 206 -22.79 -23.46 4.38
C ARG A 206 -22.39 -24.65 5.26
N ALA A 207 -21.66 -24.42 6.35
CA ALA A 207 -21.28 -25.45 7.31
C ALA A 207 -22.50 -26.11 7.98
N ARG A 208 -23.62 -25.39 8.11
CA ARG A 208 -24.90 -25.89 8.61
C ARG A 208 -25.78 -26.52 7.52
N GLY A 209 -25.32 -26.58 6.27
CA GLY A 209 -26.08 -27.13 5.14
C GLY A 209 -27.28 -26.27 4.74
N VAL A 210 -27.25 -24.97 5.04
CA VAL A 210 -28.36 -24.03 4.79
C VAL A 210 -28.06 -23.20 3.55
N SER A 211 -29.02 -23.16 2.61
CA SER A 211 -28.99 -22.27 1.46
C SER A 211 -29.96 -21.11 1.67
N ILE A 212 -29.51 -19.88 1.41
CA ILE A 212 -30.31 -18.66 1.54
C ILE A 212 -31.39 -18.60 0.46
N LEU A 213 -31.01 -18.78 -0.81
CA LEU A 213 -31.92 -18.62 -1.94
C LEU A 213 -33.00 -19.71 -2.01
N SER A 214 -32.82 -20.83 -1.32
CA SER A 214 -33.86 -21.86 -1.18
C SER A 214 -34.90 -21.54 -0.10
N GLN A 215 -34.69 -20.50 0.70
CA GLN A 215 -35.64 -20.13 1.75
C GLN A 215 -36.90 -19.48 1.16
N PRO A 216 -38.03 -19.56 1.88
CA PRO A 216 -39.23 -18.80 1.53
C PRO A 216 -38.97 -17.28 1.54
N THR A 217 -39.64 -16.56 0.65
CA THR A 217 -39.61 -15.09 0.53
C THR A 217 -40.58 -14.38 1.50
N TYR A 218 -41.15 -15.13 2.45
CA TYR A 218 -41.95 -14.62 3.56
C TYR A 218 -41.33 -15.11 4.87
N PHE A 219 -41.57 -14.41 5.97
CA PHE A 219 -41.07 -14.83 7.28
C PHE A 219 -41.72 -16.15 7.71
N HIS A 220 -40.93 -17.22 7.84
CA HIS A 220 -41.36 -18.46 8.47
C HIS A 220 -41.58 -18.25 9.97
N ARG A 221 -40.73 -17.42 10.58
CA ARG A 221 -40.89 -16.91 11.93
C ARG A 221 -40.76 -15.40 11.93
N VAL A 222 -41.74 -14.72 12.52
CA VAL A 222 -41.76 -13.25 12.61
C VAL A 222 -40.65 -12.79 13.57
N PRO A 223 -39.71 -11.93 13.13
CA PRO A 223 -38.74 -11.28 14.00
C PRO A 223 -39.41 -10.46 15.13
N GLU A 224 -38.71 -10.26 16.25
CA GLU A 224 -39.26 -9.59 17.44
C GLU A 224 -39.78 -8.18 17.14
N GLU A 225 -39.08 -7.40 16.31
CA GLU A 225 -39.56 -6.11 15.81
C GLU A 225 -39.22 -5.94 14.33
N ARG A 226 -40.18 -5.38 13.59
CA ARG A 226 -40.11 -5.14 12.14
C ARG A 226 -40.48 -3.71 11.77
N ARG A 227 -40.49 -2.78 12.73
CA ARG A 227 -40.86 -1.39 12.53
C ARG A 227 -39.88 -0.47 13.23
N ARG A 228 -39.71 0.73 12.70
CA ARG A 228 -38.92 1.81 13.33
C ARG A 228 -39.83 2.93 13.82
N HIS A 229 -39.47 3.62 14.89
CA HIS A 229 -40.22 4.74 15.42
C HIS A 229 -39.39 6.02 15.45
N LEU A 230 -38.33 6.06 16.27
CA LEU A 230 -37.51 7.23 16.55
C LEU A 230 -36.27 7.33 15.65
N SER A 231 -35.78 6.19 15.15
CA SER A 231 -34.46 6.09 14.53
C SER A 231 -34.50 6.05 13.01
N ALA A 232 -33.46 6.64 12.39
CA ALA A 232 -32.96 6.17 11.10
C ALA A 232 -32.02 4.96 11.32
N ALA A 233 -31.74 4.18 10.27
CA ALA A 233 -30.76 3.10 10.34
C ALA A 233 -29.40 3.60 10.91
N GLY A 234 -28.85 2.86 11.87
CA GLY A 234 -27.62 3.24 12.59
C GLY A 234 -27.85 4.15 13.80
N GLY A 235 -29.10 4.35 14.22
CA GLY A 235 -29.45 4.91 15.54
C GLY A 235 -29.45 6.44 15.62
N LEU A 236 -29.42 7.15 14.49
CA LEU A 236 -29.55 8.61 14.50
C LEU A 236 -31.04 9.00 14.64
N PRO A 237 -31.41 9.90 15.57
CA PRO A 237 -32.82 10.28 15.75
C PRO A 237 -33.36 11.10 14.58
N LEU A 238 -34.60 10.83 14.21
CA LEU A 238 -35.29 11.53 13.13
C LEU A 238 -35.58 12.99 13.46
N ALA A 239 -35.96 13.28 14.71
CA ALA A 239 -36.20 14.65 15.14
C ALA A 239 -34.94 15.52 15.03
N LEU A 240 -33.75 14.98 15.34
CA LEU A 240 -32.47 15.68 15.15
C LEU A 240 -32.20 15.96 13.66
N LEU A 241 -32.51 15.02 12.77
CA LEU A 241 -32.38 15.21 11.32
C LEU A 241 -33.34 16.27 10.78
N GLU A 242 -34.54 16.39 11.36
CA GLU A 242 -35.50 17.44 11.00
C GLU A 242 -35.04 18.83 11.48
N GLU A 243 -34.42 18.92 12.66
CA GLU A 243 -33.81 20.16 13.14
C GLU A 243 -32.63 20.62 12.26
N PHE A 244 -31.80 19.69 11.80
CA PHE A 244 -30.71 20.00 10.84
C PHE A 244 -31.24 20.71 9.58
N ARG A 245 -32.36 20.25 9.02
CA ARG A 245 -32.96 20.83 7.81
C ARG A 245 -33.43 22.27 8.00
N ARG A 246 -33.59 22.74 9.24
CA ARG A 246 -34.01 24.12 9.55
C ARG A 246 -32.84 25.11 9.66
N THR A 247 -31.65 24.73 9.17
CA THR A 247 -30.43 25.57 9.16
C THR A 247 -30.01 26.04 10.56
N ASN A 248 -30.19 25.18 11.57
CA ASN A 248 -29.73 25.48 12.92
C ASN A 248 -28.20 25.40 12.98
N GLY A 249 -27.55 26.46 13.48
CA GLY A 249 -26.11 26.56 13.62
C GLY A 249 -25.49 25.58 14.63
N ARG A 250 -26.25 24.67 15.24
CA ARG A 250 -25.81 23.72 16.28
C ARG A 250 -25.71 22.26 15.84
N PHE A 251 -25.88 21.95 14.55
CA PHE A 251 -25.65 20.60 14.01
C PHE A 251 -24.52 20.64 12.98
N ARG A 252 -23.58 19.71 13.07
CA ARG A 252 -22.42 19.58 12.18
C ARG A 252 -22.33 18.15 11.66
N VAL A 253 -21.95 18.02 10.40
CA VAL A 253 -21.78 16.74 9.73
C VAL A 253 -20.30 16.58 9.41
N ILE A 254 -19.72 15.45 9.82
CA ILE A 254 -18.39 15.01 9.41
C ILE A 254 -18.53 13.62 8.79
N ARG A 255 -17.93 13.46 7.60
CA ARG A 255 -17.84 12.19 6.89
C ARG A 255 -16.37 11.94 6.57
N GLY A 256 -15.89 10.74 6.88
CA GLY A 256 -14.46 10.45 6.81
C GLY A 256 -13.69 10.87 8.05
N LEU A 257 -12.53 10.24 8.25
CA LEU A 257 -11.66 10.52 9.39
C LEU A 257 -10.86 11.83 9.27
N GLY A 258 -10.70 12.37 8.06
CA GLY A 258 -9.90 13.57 7.80
C GLY A 258 -10.40 14.83 8.51
N GLY A 259 -11.71 14.92 8.81
CA GLY A 259 -12.29 16.05 9.53
C GLY A 259 -11.97 16.09 11.03
N LEU A 260 -11.49 15.00 11.61
CA LEU A 260 -11.26 14.91 13.06
C LEU A 260 -10.15 15.83 13.56
N ALA A 261 -9.11 16.09 12.75
CA ALA A 261 -8.05 17.02 13.12
C ALA A 261 -8.58 18.46 13.29
N GLY A 262 -9.44 18.90 12.38
CA GLY A 262 -10.10 20.20 12.46
C GLY A 262 -11.05 20.29 13.65
N LEU A 263 -11.81 19.21 13.91
CA LEU A 263 -12.68 19.10 15.07
C LEU A 263 -11.89 19.19 16.39
N ALA A 264 -10.79 18.45 16.50
CA ALA A 264 -9.91 18.45 17.66
C ALA A 264 -9.39 19.86 17.95
N ARG A 265 -8.88 20.56 16.92
CA ARG A 265 -8.46 21.95 17.06
C ARG A 265 -9.60 22.86 17.52
N ALA A 266 -10.75 22.82 16.84
CA ALA A 266 -11.89 23.69 17.14
C ALA A 266 -12.38 23.53 18.60
N VAL A 267 -12.44 22.29 19.08
CA VAL A 267 -12.98 21.98 20.41
C VAL A 267 -11.94 22.14 21.50
N ALA A 268 -10.73 21.59 21.32
CA ALA A 268 -9.72 21.52 22.37
C ALA A 268 -8.85 22.77 22.45
N VAL A 269 -8.56 23.42 21.32
CA VAL A 269 -7.70 24.62 21.23
C VAL A 269 -8.55 25.87 21.21
N ASP A 270 -9.45 25.98 20.22
CA ASP A 270 -10.22 27.20 19.98
C ASP A 270 -11.43 27.33 20.92
N ARG A 271 -11.77 26.26 21.66
CA ARG A 271 -12.86 26.19 22.64
C ARG A 271 -14.23 26.57 22.06
N ILE A 272 -14.48 26.18 20.81
CA ILE A 272 -15.73 26.44 20.10
C ILE A 272 -16.78 25.40 20.50
N ASP A 273 -17.96 25.87 20.92
CA ASP A 273 -19.16 25.04 21.05
C ASP A 273 -19.77 24.80 19.66
N LEU A 274 -19.71 23.54 19.21
CA LEU A 274 -20.20 23.12 17.90
C LEU A 274 -21.61 22.52 17.95
N GLY A 275 -22.18 22.35 19.15
CA GLY A 275 -23.40 21.59 19.35
C GLY A 275 -23.21 20.10 18.99
N PHE A 276 -24.17 19.51 18.28
CA PHE A 276 -24.12 18.11 17.89
C PHE A 276 -23.26 17.91 16.63
N VAL A 277 -22.30 17.01 16.71
CA VAL A 277 -21.40 16.63 15.61
C VAL A 277 -21.69 15.19 15.22
N ASP A 278 -22.41 15.01 14.11
CA ASP A 278 -22.64 13.72 13.46
C ASP A 278 -21.37 13.30 12.69
N ALA A 279 -20.43 12.70 13.41
CA ALA A 279 -19.19 12.17 12.86
C ALA A 279 -19.35 10.69 12.47
N LEU A 280 -19.06 10.38 11.21
CA LEU A 280 -19.00 9.02 10.68
C LEU A 280 -17.68 8.81 9.93
N SER A 281 -17.13 7.60 10.04
CA SER A 281 -15.87 7.19 9.39
C SER A 281 -15.97 7.14 7.87
N TYR A 282 -17.18 7.03 7.34
CA TYR A 282 -17.54 6.92 5.93
C TYR A 282 -18.81 7.71 5.63
N GLU A 283 -19.33 7.60 4.41
CA GLU A 283 -20.69 8.03 4.01
C GLU A 283 -21.82 7.20 4.67
N GLY A 284 -21.58 6.69 5.88
CA GLY A 284 -22.35 5.67 6.58
C GLY A 284 -21.76 4.27 6.39
N THR A 285 -22.29 3.30 7.14
CA THR A 285 -21.80 1.92 7.16
C THR A 285 -21.85 1.21 5.80
N LEU A 286 -22.76 1.63 4.89
CA LEU A 286 -22.83 1.12 3.51
C LEU A 286 -21.65 1.54 2.61
N ASP A 287 -20.86 2.52 3.03
CA ASP A 287 -19.63 2.96 2.36
C ASP A 287 -18.36 2.40 3.05
N HIS A 288 -18.54 1.55 4.07
CA HIS A 288 -17.43 0.87 4.71
C HIS A 288 -16.72 -0.04 3.69
N PRO A 289 -15.37 -0.17 3.70
CA PRO A 289 -14.61 -1.01 2.79
C PRO A 289 -15.05 -2.47 2.69
N LEU A 290 -15.64 -3.02 3.75
CA LEU A 290 -16.18 -4.39 3.76
C LEU A 290 -17.59 -4.52 3.16
N ALA A 291 -18.30 -3.41 2.91
CA ALA A 291 -19.59 -3.41 2.24
C ALA A 291 -19.46 -3.56 0.71
N GLY A 292 -18.26 -3.36 0.17
CA GLY A 292 -17.94 -3.50 -1.26
C GLY A 292 -17.35 -2.22 -1.85
N PRO A 293 -17.17 -2.18 -3.19
CA PRO A 293 -16.62 -1.04 -3.91
C PRO A 293 -17.39 0.27 -3.65
N LYS A 294 -16.71 1.42 -3.68
CA LYS A 294 -17.31 2.73 -3.36
C LYS A 294 -18.29 3.22 -4.44
N ASP A 295 -18.06 2.87 -5.69
CA ASP A 295 -18.90 3.22 -6.84
C ASP A 295 -20.30 2.57 -6.78
N GLU A 296 -20.46 1.48 -6.03
CA GLU A 296 -21.75 0.83 -5.80
C GLU A 296 -22.56 1.43 -4.63
N LEU A 297 -22.07 2.45 -3.94
CA LEU A 297 -22.71 3.02 -2.74
C LEU A 297 -24.17 3.42 -2.98
N TYR A 298 -24.45 4.11 -4.09
CA TYR A 298 -25.81 4.57 -4.41
C TYR A 298 -26.77 3.42 -4.67
N TRP A 299 -26.30 2.36 -5.31
CA TRP A 299 -27.07 1.14 -5.52
C TRP A 299 -27.39 0.45 -4.18
N ARG A 300 -26.39 0.30 -3.30
CA ARG A 300 -26.60 -0.26 -1.95
C ARG A 300 -27.59 0.56 -1.13
N ARG A 301 -27.53 1.90 -1.21
CA ARG A 301 -28.49 2.80 -0.56
C ARG A 301 -29.91 2.60 -1.09
N ALA A 302 -30.07 2.46 -2.42
CA ALA A 302 -31.38 2.20 -3.02
C ALA A 302 -31.98 0.86 -2.57
N LEU A 303 -31.15 -0.20 -2.47
CA LEU A 303 -31.58 -1.51 -1.95
C LEU A 303 -31.97 -1.47 -0.47
N LEU A 304 -31.18 -0.79 0.36
CA LEU A 304 -31.51 -0.68 1.78
C LEU A 304 -32.82 0.08 1.98
N ALA A 305 -33.03 1.17 1.22
CA ALA A 305 -34.26 1.97 1.29
C ALA A 305 -35.50 1.17 0.84
N SER A 306 -35.37 0.30 -0.17
CA SER A 306 -36.49 -0.54 -0.64
C SER A 306 -36.85 -1.68 0.31
N THR A 307 -35.93 -2.05 1.21
CA THR A 307 -36.09 -3.13 2.19
C THR A 307 -36.23 -2.61 3.63
N GLU A 308 -36.38 -1.29 3.79
CA GLU A 308 -36.44 -0.64 5.09
C GLU A 308 -37.72 -1.04 5.84
N PRO A 309 -37.63 -1.35 7.16
CA PRO A 309 -38.81 -1.71 7.92
C PRO A 309 -39.84 -0.55 7.95
N PRO A 310 -41.16 -0.84 7.87
CA PRO A 310 -42.19 0.18 7.95
C PRO A 310 -42.12 0.98 9.25
N ARG A 311 -42.65 2.20 9.25
CA ARG A 311 -42.64 3.05 10.45
C ARG A 311 -43.82 2.79 11.38
N SER A 312 -43.55 2.83 12.68
CA SER A 312 -44.53 2.77 13.76
C SER A 312 -44.85 4.18 14.26
N ARG A 313 -46.12 4.40 14.61
CA ARG A 313 -46.57 5.62 15.30
C ARG A 313 -46.26 5.61 16.80
N TYR A 314 -45.97 4.44 17.35
CA TYR A 314 -45.70 4.22 18.77
C TYR A 314 -44.29 3.65 18.99
N PRO A 315 -43.69 3.87 20.16
CA PRO A 315 -42.42 3.24 20.54
C PRO A 315 -42.46 1.73 20.31
N VAL A 316 -41.37 1.22 19.74
CA VAL A 316 -41.21 -0.22 19.40
C VAL A 316 -40.35 -0.97 20.40
N VAL A 317 -39.66 -0.25 21.29
CA VAL A 317 -38.94 -0.79 22.43
C VAL A 317 -39.87 -0.80 23.63
N ASP A 318 -39.86 -1.90 24.40
CA ASP A 318 -40.66 -2.02 25.61
C ASP A 318 -40.08 -1.14 26.72
N SER A 319 -40.84 -0.14 27.16
CA SER A 319 -40.41 0.80 28.20
C SER A 319 -40.31 0.18 29.59
N ALA A 320 -40.90 -1.01 29.81
CA ALA A 320 -40.75 -1.74 31.07
C ALA A 320 -39.38 -2.43 31.19
N VAL A 321 -38.66 -2.64 30.08
CA VAL A 321 -37.33 -3.27 30.08
C VAL A 321 -36.26 -2.20 30.33
N VAL A 322 -35.65 -2.24 31.50
CA VAL A 322 -34.55 -1.34 31.85
C VAL A 322 -33.23 -1.91 31.34
N ALA A 323 -32.67 -1.28 30.30
CA ALA A 323 -31.39 -1.65 29.71
C ALA A 323 -30.43 -0.47 29.65
N SER A 324 -29.18 -0.67 30.07
CA SER A 324 -28.16 0.39 30.00
C SER A 324 -27.70 0.61 28.56
N VAL A 325 -27.84 1.83 28.07
CA VAL A 325 -27.34 2.30 26.77
C VAL A 325 -26.00 3.04 26.88
N GLY A 326 -25.50 3.24 28.10
CA GLY A 326 -24.30 4.03 28.37
C GLY A 326 -23.00 3.35 27.90
N ALA A 327 -22.00 4.17 27.58
CA ALA A 327 -20.64 3.73 27.28
C ALA A 327 -19.59 4.64 27.95
N VAL A 328 -18.44 4.03 28.24
CA VAL A 328 -17.26 4.73 28.75
C VAL A 328 -16.12 4.50 27.78
N PHE A 329 -15.46 5.58 27.36
CA PHE A 329 -14.34 5.52 26.42
C PHE A 329 -13.04 5.78 27.17
N ALA A 330 -12.23 4.74 27.32
CA ALA A 330 -10.92 4.86 27.94
C ALA A 330 -9.89 5.44 26.95
N PHE A 331 -8.98 6.26 27.47
CA PHE A 331 -7.76 6.65 26.77
C PHE A 331 -6.98 5.39 26.33
N ARG A 332 -6.43 5.39 25.12
CA ARG A 332 -5.41 4.40 24.76
C ARG A 332 -4.07 4.85 25.36
N SER A 333 -3.20 3.89 25.65
CA SER A 333 -1.82 4.18 26.03
C SER A 333 -1.18 5.08 24.96
N PRO A 334 -0.35 6.06 25.36
CA PRO A 334 0.33 6.92 24.41
C PRO A 334 1.15 6.07 23.43
N PRO A 335 1.17 6.42 22.13
CA PRO A 335 1.93 5.67 21.15
C PRO A 335 3.43 5.68 21.52
N LEU A 336 4.10 4.58 21.19
CA LEU A 336 5.56 4.46 21.27
C LEU A 336 6.21 5.67 20.61
N GLN A 337 7.12 6.31 21.33
CA GLN A 337 7.91 7.40 20.79
C GLN A 337 9.03 6.80 19.93
N PRO A 338 9.22 7.30 18.69
CA PRO A 338 10.31 6.85 17.85
C PRO A 338 11.65 7.28 18.45
N ASP A 339 12.68 6.46 18.28
CA ASP A 339 14.04 6.86 18.63
C ASP A 339 14.49 8.02 17.73
N ALA A 340 14.84 9.15 18.35
CA ALA A 340 15.27 10.36 17.65
C ALA A 340 16.52 10.13 16.79
N ALA A 341 17.43 9.26 17.23
CA ALA A 341 18.63 8.94 16.45
C ALA A 341 18.28 8.15 15.18
N ALA A 342 17.41 7.14 15.30
CA ALA A 342 16.89 6.40 14.14
C ALA A 342 16.13 7.32 13.17
N VAL A 343 15.29 8.23 13.67
CA VAL A 343 14.59 9.23 12.83
C VAL A 343 15.57 10.11 12.07
N GLY A 344 16.59 10.65 12.75
CA GLY A 344 17.65 11.45 12.13
C GLY A 344 18.37 10.69 11.02
N SER A 345 18.79 9.44 11.29
CA SER A 345 19.46 8.60 10.28
C SER A 345 18.59 8.34 9.05
N ILE A 346 17.28 8.18 9.21
CA ILE A 346 16.35 7.99 8.09
C ILE A 346 16.21 9.29 7.29
N LEU A 347 16.11 10.45 7.95
CA LEU A 347 16.05 11.75 7.27
C LEU A 347 17.33 12.05 6.49
N ASP A 348 18.50 11.75 7.06
CA ASP A 348 19.79 11.88 6.38
C ASP A 348 19.88 10.95 5.16
N ALA A 349 19.32 9.74 5.28
CA ALA A 349 19.20 8.82 4.15
C ALA A 349 18.23 9.33 3.08
N ILE A 350 17.18 10.07 3.40
CA ILE A 350 16.30 10.68 2.38
C ILE A 350 16.99 11.87 1.72
N GLY A 351 17.70 12.67 2.51
CA GLY A 351 18.32 13.92 2.08
C GLY A 351 17.32 15.06 1.89
N LEU A 352 17.83 16.18 1.38
CA LEU A 352 17.06 17.40 1.12
C LEU A 352 16.73 17.52 -0.37
N GLY A 353 15.63 18.22 -0.65
CA GLY A 353 15.28 18.62 -2.00
C GLY A 353 16.24 19.68 -2.57
N PRO A 354 16.14 19.99 -3.87
CA PRO A 354 17.03 20.94 -4.56
C PRO A 354 17.06 22.35 -3.96
N ASN A 355 16.03 22.72 -3.20
CA ASN A 355 15.91 23.99 -2.50
C ASN A 355 16.50 23.98 -1.07
N GLY A 356 17.15 22.88 -0.66
CA GLY A 356 17.71 22.71 0.69
C GLY A 356 16.66 22.47 1.78
N ARG A 357 15.41 22.15 1.43
CA ARG A 357 14.33 21.83 2.37
C ARG A 357 13.95 20.35 2.29
N PRO A 358 13.25 19.80 3.30
CA PRO A 358 12.67 18.46 3.19
C PRO A 358 11.79 18.33 1.94
N TRP A 359 11.77 17.13 1.35
CA TRP A 359 11.02 16.89 0.11
C TRP A 359 9.52 17.05 0.27
N ASP A 360 8.95 16.53 1.37
CA ASP A 360 7.53 16.61 1.75
C ASP A 360 6.55 16.38 0.58
N CYS A 361 6.90 15.49 -0.36
CA CYS A 361 6.16 15.32 -1.61
C CYS A 361 4.88 14.48 -1.48
N GLY A 362 4.66 13.82 -0.33
CA GLY A 362 3.48 12.99 -0.09
C GLY A 362 3.46 11.63 -0.79
N ALA A 363 4.38 11.35 -1.72
CA ALA A 363 4.36 10.13 -2.55
C ALA A 363 4.42 8.82 -1.74
N CYS A 364 5.06 8.86 -0.56
CA CYS A 364 5.16 7.72 0.35
C CYS A 364 3.89 7.44 1.18
N GLY A 365 2.83 8.25 1.04
CA GLY A 365 1.60 8.17 1.83
C GLY A 365 1.58 9.05 3.10
N PHE A 366 2.67 9.76 3.39
CA PHE A 366 2.80 10.61 4.58
C PHE A 366 2.93 12.08 4.20
N ALA A 367 2.30 12.97 4.98
CA ALA A 367 2.28 14.40 4.71
C ALA A 367 3.66 15.08 4.75
N THR A 368 4.60 14.56 5.54
CA THR A 368 5.96 15.10 5.67
C THR A 368 7.00 13.99 5.76
N CYS A 369 8.23 14.28 5.34
CA CYS A 369 9.41 13.42 5.51
C CYS A 369 9.66 13.12 6.98
N GLN A 370 9.45 14.09 7.88
CA GLN A 370 9.54 13.91 9.32
C GLN A 370 8.58 12.82 9.80
N ARG A 371 7.29 12.90 9.41
CA ARG A 371 6.29 11.91 9.82
C ARG A 371 6.59 10.53 9.26
N PHE A 372 7.04 10.45 8.00
CA PHE A 372 7.48 9.20 7.42
C PHE A 372 8.65 8.58 8.20
N ALA A 373 9.66 9.38 8.56
CA ALA A 373 10.83 8.91 9.31
C ALA A 373 10.47 8.40 10.71
N GLU A 374 9.57 9.07 11.42
CA GLU A 374 9.02 8.61 12.70
C GLU A 374 8.36 7.24 12.60
N ILE A 375 7.52 7.04 11.58
CA ILE A 375 6.81 5.77 11.37
C ILE A 375 7.75 4.67 10.86
N ALA A 376 8.74 5.01 10.05
CA ALA A 376 9.77 4.09 9.60
C ALA A 376 10.67 3.65 10.77
N ALA A 377 11.03 4.56 11.69
CA ALA A 377 11.79 4.24 12.89
C ALA A 377 11.03 3.29 13.84
N LEU A 378 9.69 3.31 13.81
CA LEU A 378 8.84 2.38 14.54
C LEU A 378 8.63 1.04 13.79
N GLY A 379 9.28 0.81 12.65
CA GLY A 379 9.12 -0.38 11.85
C GLY A 379 7.72 -0.51 11.23
N ARG A 380 7.09 0.62 10.89
CA ARG A 380 5.72 0.68 10.31
C ARG A 380 5.69 1.39 8.96
N ALA A 381 6.85 1.77 8.46
CA ALA A 381 7.09 2.22 7.09
C ALA A 381 8.51 1.80 6.71
N THR A 382 8.84 1.90 5.42
CA THR A 382 10.19 1.55 4.93
C THR A 382 10.63 2.52 3.84
N LEU A 383 11.95 2.74 3.73
CA LEU A 383 12.58 3.55 2.68
C LEU A 383 12.21 3.07 1.26
N ARG A 384 11.69 1.85 1.08
CA ARG A 384 11.09 1.38 -0.17
C ARG A 384 9.89 2.22 -0.65
N GLN A 385 9.22 2.95 0.25
CA GLN A 385 8.12 3.87 -0.09
C GLN A 385 8.61 5.28 -0.46
N CYS A 386 9.87 5.62 -0.14
CA CYS A 386 10.39 6.96 -0.30
C CYS A 386 10.94 7.15 -1.72
N THR A 387 10.16 7.77 -2.60
CA THR A 387 10.55 8.00 -4.01
C THR A 387 11.90 8.70 -4.16
N PRO A 388 12.19 9.84 -3.46
CA PRO A 388 13.49 10.50 -3.59
C PRO A 388 14.67 9.62 -3.19
N TYR A 389 14.51 8.79 -2.14
CA TYR A 389 15.54 7.84 -1.74
C TYR A 389 15.75 6.76 -2.81
N GLN A 390 14.67 6.22 -3.39
CA GLN A 390 14.76 5.21 -4.44
C GLN A 390 15.39 5.75 -5.72
N GLU A 391 15.06 6.97 -6.13
CA GLU A 391 15.65 7.63 -7.30
C GLU A 391 17.15 7.85 -7.09
N ARG A 392 17.56 8.43 -5.96
CA ARG A 392 18.98 8.61 -5.63
C ARG A 392 19.73 7.27 -5.60
N ARG A 393 19.14 6.23 -5.01
CA ARG A 393 19.72 4.89 -4.99
C ARG A 393 19.87 4.29 -6.39
N ALA A 394 18.91 4.55 -7.28
CA ALA A 394 18.96 4.11 -8.67
C ALA A 394 20.03 4.88 -9.46
N GLU A 395 20.14 6.20 -9.26
CA GLU A 395 21.19 7.04 -9.85
C GLU A 395 22.59 6.63 -9.39
N GLU A 396 22.79 6.42 -8.09
CA GLU A 396 24.04 5.92 -7.53
C GLU A 396 24.40 4.54 -8.11
N ALA A 397 23.43 3.63 -8.24
CA ALA A 397 23.63 2.33 -8.86
C ALA A 397 23.96 2.46 -10.37
N GLN A 398 23.33 3.39 -11.07
CA GLN A 398 23.60 3.67 -12.48
C GLN A 398 25.00 4.27 -12.68
N MET A 399 25.43 5.18 -11.80
CA MET A 399 26.77 5.74 -11.79
C MET A 399 27.82 4.67 -11.49
N ALA A 400 27.57 3.82 -10.49
CA ALA A 400 28.45 2.69 -10.17
C ALA A 400 28.57 1.68 -11.33
N ALA A 401 27.53 1.56 -12.16
CA ALA A 401 27.53 0.72 -13.36
C ALA A 401 28.14 1.39 -14.62
N ALA A 402 28.63 2.63 -14.53
CA ALA A 402 29.17 3.35 -15.69
C ALA A 402 30.63 2.97 -16.03
N VAL A 403 31.37 2.43 -15.07
CA VAL A 403 32.80 2.08 -15.21
C VAL A 403 33.02 0.61 -14.87
N ASP A 404 33.81 -0.09 -15.68
CA ASP A 404 34.26 -1.46 -15.39
C ASP A 404 35.26 -1.42 -14.23
N ILE A 405 34.93 -2.09 -13.12
CA ILE A 405 35.70 -2.03 -11.87
C ILE A 405 37.13 -2.56 -12.05
N LEU A 406 37.36 -3.51 -12.96
CA LEU A 406 38.67 -4.09 -13.19
C LEU A 406 39.60 -3.14 -13.96
N THR A 407 39.08 -2.52 -15.02
CA THR A 407 39.90 -1.76 -16.00
C THR A 407 39.81 -0.24 -15.79
N GLY A 408 38.80 0.24 -15.08
CA GLY A 408 38.48 1.66 -14.95
C GLY A 408 38.06 2.32 -16.27
N LEU A 409 37.81 1.56 -17.33
CA LEU A 409 37.24 2.05 -18.58
C LEU A 409 35.72 2.07 -18.49
N SER A 410 35.06 2.78 -19.42
CA SER A 410 33.60 2.81 -19.50
C SER A 410 33.02 1.41 -19.69
N THR A 411 31.79 1.18 -19.24
CA THR A 411 31.07 -0.06 -19.55
C THR A 411 30.47 -0.02 -20.96
N TYR A 412 30.12 -1.20 -21.48
CA TYR A 412 29.39 -1.34 -22.75
C TYR A 412 28.16 -0.43 -22.86
N ARG A 413 27.46 -0.17 -21.75
CA ARG A 413 26.30 0.75 -21.72
C ARG A 413 26.70 2.17 -22.09
N VAL A 414 27.74 2.71 -21.45
CA VAL A 414 28.25 4.06 -21.72
C VAL A 414 28.76 4.18 -23.16
N LEU A 415 29.44 3.15 -23.66
CA LEU A 415 29.88 3.07 -25.05
C LEU A 415 28.70 3.20 -26.02
N ARG A 416 27.63 2.43 -25.83
CA ARG A 416 26.46 2.43 -26.72
C ARG A 416 25.75 3.79 -26.71
N ASP A 417 25.55 4.38 -25.54
CA ASP A 417 24.90 5.67 -25.41
C ASP A 417 25.75 6.79 -26.06
N ARG A 418 27.10 6.70 -25.96
CA ARG A 418 28.00 7.60 -26.68
C ARG A 418 27.98 7.39 -28.19
N LEU A 419 27.98 6.15 -28.65
CA LEU A 419 27.92 5.81 -30.07
C LEU A 419 26.66 6.41 -30.72
N ALA A 420 25.50 6.24 -30.09
CA ALA A 420 24.26 6.85 -30.55
C ALA A 420 24.34 8.39 -30.62
N SER A 421 24.96 9.00 -29.61
CA SER A 421 25.16 10.46 -29.55
C SER A 421 26.11 10.97 -30.66
N GLU A 422 27.20 10.25 -30.95
CA GLU A 422 28.15 10.61 -32.02
C GLU A 422 27.53 10.45 -33.41
N VAL A 423 26.72 9.41 -33.64
CA VAL A 423 25.95 9.27 -34.90
C VAL A 423 25.08 10.50 -35.13
N GLU A 424 24.28 10.91 -34.14
CA GLU A 424 23.40 12.08 -34.26
C GLU A 424 24.18 13.40 -34.39
N ARG A 425 25.34 13.51 -33.73
CA ARG A 425 26.25 14.65 -33.90
C ARG A 425 26.77 14.73 -35.33
N CYS A 426 27.32 13.63 -35.85
CA CYS A 426 27.93 13.57 -37.18
C CYS A 426 26.91 13.77 -38.31
N LYS A 427 25.66 13.31 -38.15
CA LYS A 427 24.55 13.64 -39.06
C LYS A 427 24.29 15.14 -39.15
N ARG A 428 24.41 15.89 -38.03
CA ARG A 428 24.19 17.35 -38.00
C ARG A 428 25.38 18.15 -38.49
N SER A 429 26.59 17.75 -38.16
CA SER A 429 27.81 18.51 -38.45
C SER A 429 28.50 18.12 -39.75
N SER A 430 28.06 17.05 -40.42
CA SER A 430 28.74 16.46 -41.58
C SER A 430 30.20 16.08 -41.30
N GLU A 431 30.49 15.63 -40.08
CA GLU A 431 31.83 15.19 -39.65
C GLU A 431 31.90 13.66 -39.55
N HIS A 432 33.12 13.12 -39.53
CA HIS A 432 33.40 11.68 -39.47
C HIS A 432 33.74 11.23 -38.04
N PHE A 433 33.46 9.99 -37.70
CA PHE A 433 34.01 9.35 -36.51
C PHE A 433 34.29 7.87 -36.80
N ALA A 434 35.16 7.25 -36.01
CA ALA A 434 35.52 5.85 -36.18
C ALA A 434 35.32 5.05 -34.90
N VAL A 435 35.04 3.76 -35.07
CA VAL A 435 34.94 2.76 -34.02
C VAL A 435 36.06 1.75 -34.21
N LEU A 436 36.83 1.50 -33.16
CA LEU A 436 37.79 0.42 -33.07
C LEU A 436 37.22 -0.68 -32.19
N PHE A 437 37.17 -1.91 -32.69
CA PHE A 437 36.84 -3.09 -31.91
C PHE A 437 38.12 -3.91 -31.69
N LEU A 438 38.51 -4.10 -30.44
CA LEU A 438 39.75 -4.75 -30.04
C LEU A 438 39.44 -6.05 -29.30
N ASP A 439 40.22 -7.09 -29.55
CA ASP A 439 40.19 -8.34 -28.79
C ASP A 439 41.59 -8.88 -28.57
N LEU A 440 41.88 -9.29 -27.34
CA LEU A 440 43.19 -9.81 -26.97
C LEU A 440 43.40 -11.22 -27.51
N ASP A 441 44.40 -11.35 -28.37
CA ASP A 441 44.76 -12.62 -28.96
C ASP A 441 45.29 -13.58 -27.90
N ARG A 442 44.73 -14.79 -27.89
CA ARG A 442 45.16 -15.91 -27.04
C ARG A 442 45.07 -15.62 -25.54
N PHE A 443 44.27 -14.64 -25.10
CA PHE A 443 44.10 -14.30 -23.68
C PHE A 443 43.70 -15.51 -22.82
N LYS A 444 42.84 -16.39 -23.34
CA LYS A 444 42.47 -17.65 -22.68
C LYS A 444 43.68 -18.51 -22.32
N GLN A 445 44.70 -18.59 -23.18
CA GLN A 445 45.92 -19.37 -22.90
C GLN A 445 46.69 -18.80 -21.72
N VAL A 446 46.67 -17.47 -21.52
CA VAL A 446 47.29 -16.87 -20.34
C VAL A 446 46.51 -17.20 -19.08
N ASN A 447 45.19 -17.12 -19.10
CA ASN A 447 44.37 -17.56 -17.95
C ASN A 447 44.61 -19.04 -17.62
N ASP A 448 44.65 -19.90 -18.63
CA ASP A 448 44.85 -21.34 -18.46
C ASP A 448 46.26 -21.68 -17.94
N THR A 449 47.27 -20.86 -18.28
CA THR A 449 48.69 -21.12 -17.91
C THR A 449 49.10 -20.46 -16.59
N TYR A 450 48.65 -19.23 -16.32
CA TYR A 450 49.11 -18.39 -15.20
C TYR A 450 48.00 -18.00 -14.22
N GLY A 451 46.76 -18.44 -14.46
CA GLY A 451 45.61 -18.17 -13.61
C GLY A 451 44.90 -16.86 -13.92
N HIS A 452 43.68 -16.72 -13.39
CA HIS A 452 42.81 -15.57 -13.66
C HIS A 452 43.33 -14.24 -13.11
N GLU A 453 44.09 -14.24 -12.00
CA GLU A 453 44.70 -13.01 -11.47
C GLU A 453 45.75 -12.43 -12.43
N ALA A 454 46.56 -13.29 -13.06
CA ALA A 454 47.49 -12.87 -14.11
C ALA A 454 46.76 -12.27 -15.33
N GLY A 455 45.62 -12.85 -15.70
CA GLY A 455 44.73 -12.28 -16.72
C GLY A 455 44.16 -10.91 -16.32
N ASN A 456 43.76 -10.75 -15.06
CA ASN A 456 43.28 -9.48 -14.52
C ASN A 456 44.34 -8.37 -14.62
N ASP A 457 45.60 -8.68 -14.34
CA ASP A 457 46.72 -7.73 -14.48
C ASP A 457 46.97 -7.33 -15.94
N ILE A 458 46.86 -8.27 -16.87
CA ILE A 458 46.92 -7.97 -18.31
C ILE A 458 45.78 -7.05 -18.71
N LEU A 459 44.55 -7.32 -18.28
CA LEU A 459 43.40 -6.47 -18.60
C LEU A 459 43.56 -5.05 -18.04
N ARG A 460 44.10 -4.89 -16.82
CA ARG A 460 44.45 -3.58 -16.25
C ARG A 460 45.52 -2.87 -17.08
N GLY A 461 46.57 -3.58 -17.48
CA GLY A 461 47.66 -3.04 -18.29
C GLY A 461 47.19 -2.60 -19.68
N VAL A 462 46.39 -3.42 -20.34
CA VAL A 462 45.77 -3.11 -21.63
C VAL A 462 44.85 -1.90 -21.52
N ALA A 463 44.03 -1.84 -20.47
CA ALA A 463 43.15 -0.70 -20.24
C ALA A 463 43.91 0.62 -20.03
N ALA A 464 45.06 0.58 -19.35
CA ALA A 464 45.94 1.73 -19.19
C ALA A 464 46.52 2.19 -20.55
N GLU A 465 46.97 1.25 -21.39
CA GLU A 465 47.43 1.57 -22.76
C GLU A 465 46.32 2.17 -23.61
N VAL A 466 45.11 1.59 -23.54
CA VAL A 466 43.95 2.11 -24.26
C VAL A 466 43.64 3.54 -23.83
N ARG A 467 43.67 3.82 -22.53
CA ARG A 467 43.43 5.17 -21.99
C ARG A 467 44.50 6.17 -22.42
N HIS A 468 45.76 5.76 -22.51
CA HIS A 468 46.86 6.64 -22.94
C HIS A 468 46.84 6.94 -24.44
N ALA A 469 46.34 6.02 -25.26
CA ALA A 469 46.31 6.18 -26.72
C ALA A 469 45.16 7.05 -27.23
N VAL A 470 44.14 7.32 -26.40
CA VAL A 470 42.92 8.02 -26.79
C VAL A 470 42.83 9.41 -26.16
N ARG A 471 42.12 10.34 -26.80
CA ARG A 471 41.95 11.72 -26.30
C ARG A 471 40.82 11.78 -25.27
N ALA A 472 40.77 12.87 -24.50
CA ALA A 472 39.67 13.13 -23.57
C ALA A 472 38.29 13.24 -24.25
N SER A 473 38.25 13.56 -25.55
CA SER A 473 37.00 13.60 -26.34
C SER A 473 36.52 12.21 -26.77
N ASP A 474 37.43 11.24 -26.81
CA ASP A 474 37.18 9.86 -27.24
C ASP A 474 36.65 9.03 -26.08
N VAL A 475 36.01 7.90 -26.39
CA VAL A 475 35.47 6.99 -25.37
C VAL A 475 36.06 5.61 -25.56
N ALA A 476 36.70 5.10 -24.51
CA ALA A 476 37.17 3.73 -24.42
C ALA A 476 36.33 2.95 -23.41
N ALA A 477 35.90 1.75 -23.79
CA ALA A 477 35.08 0.89 -22.97
C ALA A 477 35.53 -0.57 -23.05
N ARG A 478 35.29 -1.32 -21.97
CA ARG A 478 35.40 -2.79 -22.00
C ARG A 478 34.06 -3.36 -22.47
N TYR A 479 34.09 -4.11 -23.57
CA TYR A 479 32.89 -4.67 -24.19
C TYR A 479 32.43 -5.94 -23.47
N GLY A 480 33.38 -6.83 -23.14
CA GLY A 480 33.15 -8.05 -22.38
C GLY A 480 34.40 -8.93 -22.39
N GLY A 481 34.65 -9.72 -21.35
CA GLY A 481 35.83 -10.59 -21.29
C GLY A 481 37.14 -9.85 -21.56
N ASP A 482 37.77 -10.14 -22.69
CA ASP A 482 39.02 -9.59 -23.21
C ASP A 482 38.85 -8.62 -24.39
N GLU A 483 37.61 -8.18 -24.63
CA GLU A 483 37.23 -7.28 -25.71
C GLU A 483 37.09 -5.83 -25.23
N PHE A 484 37.60 -4.90 -26.04
CA PHE A 484 37.54 -3.46 -25.80
C PHE A 484 37.02 -2.75 -27.04
N VAL A 485 36.32 -1.63 -26.85
CA VAL A 485 35.88 -0.79 -27.95
C VAL A 485 36.27 0.66 -27.69
N VAL A 486 36.73 1.33 -28.74
CA VAL A 486 37.10 2.74 -28.70
C VAL A 486 36.30 3.50 -29.75
N ILE A 487 35.68 4.60 -29.36
CA ILE A 487 35.05 5.57 -30.26
C ILE A 487 35.98 6.76 -30.40
N LEU A 488 36.50 6.96 -31.61
CA LEU A 488 37.37 8.06 -31.97
C LEU A 488 36.55 9.18 -32.61
N THR A 489 36.40 10.26 -31.85
CA THR A 489 35.62 11.42 -32.26
C THR A 489 36.35 12.21 -33.36
N ARG A 490 35.61 12.71 -34.36
CA ARG A 490 36.17 13.58 -35.43
C ARG A 490 37.35 12.95 -36.16
N THR A 491 37.30 11.64 -36.39
CA THR A 491 38.41 10.85 -36.91
C THR A 491 37.95 10.03 -38.10
N ASP A 492 38.67 10.15 -39.22
CA ASP A 492 38.47 9.36 -40.44
C ASP A 492 39.17 8.00 -40.34
N VAL A 493 38.96 7.09 -41.30
CA VAL A 493 39.60 5.78 -41.30
C VAL A 493 41.14 5.86 -41.23
N ALA A 494 41.76 6.84 -41.89
CA ALA A 494 43.22 7.00 -41.90
C ALA A 494 43.76 7.38 -40.51
N GLY A 495 43.06 8.27 -39.79
CA GLY A 495 43.35 8.58 -38.40
C GLY A 495 43.09 7.41 -37.47
N ALA A 496 41.99 6.70 -37.67
CA ALA A 496 41.63 5.51 -36.91
C ALA A 496 42.67 4.41 -37.04
N SER A 497 43.18 4.14 -38.25
CA SER A 497 44.26 3.18 -38.48
C SER A 497 45.55 3.55 -37.73
N ARG A 498 45.92 4.84 -37.67
CA ARG A 498 47.10 5.26 -36.90
C ARG A 498 46.95 4.98 -35.41
N VAL A 499 45.76 5.26 -34.85
CA VAL A 499 45.48 5.00 -33.43
C VAL A 499 45.40 3.49 -33.17
N ALA A 500 44.76 2.73 -34.05
CA ALA A 500 44.66 1.28 -33.96
C ALA A 500 46.04 0.60 -33.99
N GLU A 501 46.94 1.03 -34.88
CA GLU A 501 48.31 0.50 -34.93
C GLU A 501 49.15 0.88 -33.72
N ALA A 502 48.97 2.11 -33.21
CA ALA A 502 49.62 2.52 -31.96
C ALA A 502 49.14 1.69 -30.77
N LEU A 503 47.83 1.44 -30.67
CA LEU A 503 47.23 0.56 -29.67
C LEU A 503 47.77 -0.87 -29.80
N ARG A 504 47.82 -1.40 -31.03
CA ARG A 504 48.32 -2.74 -31.31
C ARG A 504 49.77 -2.92 -30.84
N ALA A 505 50.65 -2.01 -31.23
CA ALA A 505 52.05 -2.03 -30.82
C ALA A 505 52.23 -1.79 -29.31
N GLY A 506 51.43 -0.90 -28.71
CA GLY A 506 51.47 -0.61 -27.28
C GLY A 506 51.06 -1.81 -26.41
N ILE A 507 49.98 -2.50 -26.83
CA ILE A 507 49.44 -3.70 -26.17
C ILE A 507 50.39 -4.89 -26.30
N GLU A 508 51.03 -5.09 -27.46
CA GLU A 508 52.09 -6.09 -27.63
C GLU A 508 53.26 -5.89 -26.63
N GLY A 509 53.50 -4.65 -26.21
CA GLY A 509 54.47 -4.32 -25.16
C GLY A 509 54.00 -4.59 -23.72
N VAL A 510 52.70 -4.68 -23.45
CA VAL A 510 52.13 -4.85 -22.09
C VAL A 510 52.59 -6.17 -21.48
N GLY A 511 52.46 -7.26 -22.24
CA GLY A 511 52.85 -8.59 -21.76
C GLY A 511 54.30 -8.63 -21.29
N ARG A 512 55.21 -8.01 -22.05
CA ARG A 512 56.63 -7.93 -21.70
C ARG A 512 56.88 -7.10 -20.44
N ARG A 513 56.20 -5.96 -20.30
CA ARG A 513 56.31 -5.11 -19.09
C ARG A 513 55.85 -5.82 -17.83
N LEU A 514 54.90 -6.74 -17.96
CA LEU A 514 54.38 -7.58 -16.88
C LEU A 514 55.17 -8.89 -16.69
N GLY A 515 56.25 -9.11 -17.44
CA GLY A 515 57.13 -10.28 -17.30
C GLY A 515 56.73 -11.52 -18.11
N TYR A 516 55.75 -11.41 -19.01
CA TYR A 516 55.34 -12.50 -19.89
C TYR A 516 56.22 -12.59 -21.15
N PRO A 517 56.36 -13.78 -21.78
CA PRO A 517 57.07 -13.96 -23.04
C PRO A 517 56.61 -12.98 -24.14
N ALA A 518 57.54 -12.51 -24.96
CA ALA A 518 57.24 -11.61 -26.07
C ALA A 518 56.27 -12.27 -27.07
N GLY A 519 55.25 -11.52 -27.51
CA GLY A 519 54.22 -12.02 -28.43
C GLY A 519 53.21 -12.98 -27.80
N MET A 520 53.26 -13.19 -26.47
CA MET A 520 52.29 -14.04 -25.77
C MET A 520 50.89 -13.41 -25.71
N ILE A 521 50.82 -12.10 -25.55
CA ILE A 521 49.59 -11.31 -25.62
C ILE A 521 49.77 -10.26 -26.71
N THR A 522 48.89 -10.30 -27.69
CA THR A 522 48.74 -9.28 -28.74
C THR A 522 47.27 -8.90 -28.83
N VAL A 523 46.93 -7.98 -29.74
CA VAL A 523 45.54 -7.57 -29.95
C VAL A 523 45.26 -7.54 -31.45
N SER A 524 44.10 -8.02 -31.85
CA SER A 524 43.55 -7.75 -33.17
C SER A 524 42.57 -6.59 -33.07
N VAL A 525 42.56 -5.73 -34.09
CA VAL A 525 41.71 -4.54 -34.12
C VAL A 525 40.93 -4.48 -35.43
N GLY A 526 39.61 -4.31 -35.35
CA GLY A 526 38.75 -4.02 -36.49
C GLY A 526 38.32 -2.56 -36.48
N ILE A 527 38.31 -1.92 -37.66
CA ILE A 527 37.93 -0.51 -37.82
C ILE A 527 36.62 -0.39 -38.59
N ALA A 528 35.73 0.49 -38.11
CA ALA A 528 34.60 0.98 -38.90
C ALA A 528 34.52 2.51 -38.83
N GLU A 529 34.39 3.16 -39.97
CA GLU A 529 34.15 4.61 -40.07
C GLU A 529 32.66 4.87 -40.31
N PHE A 530 32.12 5.88 -39.61
CA PHE A 530 30.84 6.46 -39.95
C PHE A 530 31.04 7.65 -40.89
N ASP A 531 30.56 7.51 -42.12
CA ASP A 531 30.50 8.60 -43.10
C ASP A 531 29.05 9.10 -43.26
N PRO A 532 28.75 10.35 -42.85
CA PRO A 532 27.41 10.92 -42.98
C PRO A 532 26.90 11.01 -44.43
N LYS A 533 27.78 10.95 -45.45
CA LYS A 533 27.39 11.01 -46.87
C LYS A 533 26.90 9.68 -47.44
N THR A 534 27.36 8.56 -46.87
CA THR A 534 26.97 7.21 -47.35
C THR A 534 25.72 6.69 -46.65
N GLY A 535 25.28 7.34 -45.57
CA GLY A 535 23.98 7.09 -44.92
C GLY A 535 23.83 5.66 -44.39
N SER A 536 24.93 4.95 -44.13
CA SER A 536 24.89 3.54 -43.79
C SER A 536 24.11 3.30 -42.48
N GLU A 537 22.92 2.70 -42.61
CA GLU A 537 22.09 2.21 -41.49
C GLU A 537 22.67 0.97 -40.80
N SER A 538 23.83 0.48 -41.25
CA SER A 538 24.48 -0.68 -40.66
C SER A 538 25.07 -0.36 -39.30
N ASP A 539 24.90 -1.28 -38.34
CA ASP A 539 25.48 -1.16 -37.00
C ASP A 539 27.03 -1.12 -37.13
N LEU A 540 27.61 0.05 -36.80
CA LEU A 540 29.06 0.28 -36.84
C LEU A 540 29.84 -0.72 -35.99
N LEU A 541 29.28 -1.18 -34.87
CA LEU A 541 29.92 -2.19 -34.03
C LEU A 541 30.00 -3.52 -34.76
N VAL A 542 28.95 -3.90 -35.49
CA VAL A 542 28.94 -5.13 -36.30
C VAL A 542 29.94 -5.03 -37.45
N THR A 543 30.09 -3.85 -38.06
CA THR A 543 31.08 -3.64 -39.12
C THR A 543 32.51 -3.74 -38.57
N ALA A 544 32.78 -3.12 -37.42
CA ALA A 544 34.08 -3.19 -36.77
C ALA A 544 34.40 -4.62 -36.29
N ASP A 545 33.43 -5.35 -35.73
CA ASP A 545 33.57 -6.75 -35.33
C ASP A 545 33.86 -7.67 -36.53
N ARG A 546 33.19 -7.46 -37.66
CA ARG A 546 33.50 -8.20 -38.90
C ARG A 546 34.91 -7.92 -39.39
N ALA A 547 35.39 -6.68 -39.28
CA ALA A 547 36.76 -6.33 -39.62
C ALA A 547 37.76 -7.01 -38.67
N LEU A 548 37.48 -6.99 -37.36
CA LEU A 548 38.24 -7.69 -36.33
C LEU A 548 38.34 -9.20 -36.61
N TYR A 549 37.23 -9.83 -37.01
CA TYR A 549 37.22 -11.24 -37.41
C TYR A 549 38.18 -11.52 -38.58
N ARG A 550 38.26 -10.63 -39.58
CA ARG A 550 39.22 -10.75 -40.69
C ARG A 550 40.67 -10.61 -40.21
N ALA A 551 40.94 -9.68 -39.28
CA ALA A 551 42.28 -9.54 -38.68
C ALA A 551 42.69 -10.84 -37.98
N LYS A 552 41.78 -11.42 -37.19
CA LYS A 552 42.02 -12.70 -36.50
C LYS A 552 42.25 -13.86 -37.47
N ALA A 553 41.47 -13.94 -38.54
CA ALA A 553 41.60 -14.98 -39.55
C ALA A 553 42.90 -14.86 -40.38
N SER A 554 43.42 -13.64 -40.54
CA SER A 554 44.61 -13.34 -41.36
C SER A 554 45.94 -13.47 -40.61
N GLY A 555 45.93 -13.97 -39.37
CA GLY A 555 47.15 -14.22 -38.60
C GLY A 555 47.17 -13.65 -37.19
N ARG A 556 46.16 -12.88 -36.77
CA ARG A 556 46.10 -12.15 -35.48
C ARG A 556 47.19 -11.07 -35.37
N ASN A 557 47.16 -10.24 -34.32
CA ASN A 557 48.05 -9.09 -34.17
C ASN A 557 48.06 -8.17 -35.41
N LEU A 558 46.87 -7.80 -35.88
CA LEU A 558 46.65 -7.04 -37.11
C LEU A 558 45.50 -6.04 -36.93
N VAL A 559 45.53 -4.98 -37.72
CA VAL A 559 44.45 -4.00 -37.90
C VAL A 559 43.77 -4.26 -39.25
N ALA A 560 42.43 -4.33 -39.28
CA ALA A 560 41.65 -4.62 -40.49
C ALA A 560 40.42 -3.73 -40.67
#